data_AF-A0A0K1FGJ7-F1
#
_entry.id   AF-A0A0K1FGJ7-F1
#
_cell.length_a   1.000
_cell.length_b   1.000
_cell.length_c   1.000
_cell.angle_alpha   90.00
_cell.angle_beta   90.00
_cell.angle_gamma   90.00
#
_symmetry.space_group_name_H-M   'P 1'
#
loop_
_entity.id
_entity.type
_entity.pdbx_description
1 polymer ?
#
loop_
_entity_poly.entity_id
_entity_poly.type
_entity_poly.pdbx_seq_one_letter_code
_entity_poly.pdbx_strand_id
1 'polypeptide(L)' 'MRILIDTNVLISAILGHGTPYRAYVKAVTYPHTAILCDQNVSELKRIFARKFPQKIPAMEHFLQLA' A
#
# COMPACT_ATOMS: atom_id res chain seq x y z
N MET A 1 9.57 15.75 -0.52
CA MET A 1 9.85 15.06 -1.82
C MET A 1 8.70 14.12 -2.15
N ARG A 2 8.26 14.08 -3.40
CA ARG A 2 7.18 13.19 -3.87
C ARG A 2 7.74 11.79 -4.15
N ILE A 3 7.08 10.74 -3.65
CA ILE A 3 7.53 9.35 -3.76
C ILE A 3 6.38 8.50 -4.31
N LEU A 4 6.53 7.97 -5.52
CA LEU A 4 5.59 6.99 -6.07
C LEU A 4 5.78 5.66 -5.35
N ILE A 5 4.70 5.11 -4.78
CA ILE A 5 4.76 3.86 -4.02
C ILE A 5 4.32 2.70 -4.90
N ASP A 6 5.18 1.68 -5.02
CA ASP A 6 4.89 0.42 -5.71
C ASP A 6 3.85 -0.45 -4.98
N THR A 7 3.07 -1.23 -5.72
CA THR A 7 2.07 -2.17 -5.21
C THR A 7 2.63 -3.13 -4.15
N ASN A 8 3.86 -3.62 -4.30
CA ASN A 8 4.49 -4.53 -3.32
C ASN A 8 4.74 -3.87 -1.96
N VAL A 9 5.04 -2.57 -1.97
CA VAL A 9 5.20 -1.78 -0.74
C VAL A 9 3.85 -1.60 -0.05
N LEU A 10 2.77 -1.35 -0.80
CA LEU A 10 1.40 -1.28 -0.27
C LEU A 10 0.94 -2.63 0.30
N ILE A 11 1.16 -3.73 -0.42
CA ILE A 11 0.84 -5.08 0.06
C ILE A 11 1.54 -5.35 1.39
N SER A 12 2.82 -5.02 1.48
CA SER A 12 3.59 -5.19 2.72
C SER A 12 3.07 -4.31 3.85
N ALA A 13 2.63 -3.08 3.53
CA ALA A 13 2.08 -2.17 4.54
C ALA A 13 0.75 -2.63 5.12
N ILE A 14 -0.06 -3.34 4.32
CA ILE A 14 -1.33 -3.91 4.76
C ILE A 14 -1.12 -5.23 5.52
N LEU A 15 -0.18 -6.08 5.07
CA LEU A 15 -0.06 -7.45 5.55
C LEU A 15 0.94 -7.65 6.70
N GLY A 16 1.90 -6.75 6.92
CA GLY A 16 2.90 -7.02 7.94
C GLY A 16 3.93 -5.94 8.21
N HIS A 17 5.09 -6.41 8.66
CA HIS A 17 6.18 -5.61 9.23
C HIS A 17 7.49 -6.08 8.59
N GLY A 18 8.25 -5.15 8.03
CA GLY A 18 9.48 -5.47 7.29
C GLY A 18 10.06 -4.24 6.59
N THR A 19 11.14 -4.43 5.82
CA THR A 19 11.78 -3.32 5.10
C THR A 19 10.84 -2.57 4.15
N PRO A 20 9.99 -3.24 3.34
CA PRO A 20 9.02 -2.53 2.50
C PRO A 20 7.99 -1.73 3.32
N TYR A 21 7.52 -2.26 4.45
CA TYR A 21 6.65 -1.50 5.36
C TYR A 21 7.36 -0.25 5.92
N ARG A 22 8.62 -0.36 6.33
CA ARG A 22 9.39 0.81 6.78
C ARG A 22 9.59 1.84 5.67
N ALA A 23 9.74 1.39 4.42
CA ALA A 23 9.79 2.27 3.27
C ALA A 23 8.47 3.01 3.06
N TYR A 24 7.32 2.31 3.20
CA TYR A 24 6.00 2.94 3.21
C TYR A 24 5.91 4.03 4.28
N VAL A 25 6.24 3.70 5.55
CA VAL A 25 6.21 4.65 6.67
C VAL A 25 7.05 5.88 6.36
N LYS A 26 8.29 5.70 5.87
CA LYS A 26 9.15 6.82 5.47
C LYS A 26 8.53 7.65 4.34
N ALA A 27 7.87 7.03 3.36
CA ALA A 27 7.28 7.72 2.22
C ALA A 27 6.05 8.57 2.59
N VAL A 28 5.26 8.14 3.58
CA VAL A 28 4.08 8.88 4.07
C VAL A 28 4.39 9.87 5.21
N THR A 29 5.63 9.86 5.73
CA THR A 29 6.04 10.76 6.82
C THR A 29 6.68 12.03 6.28
N TYR A 30 6.41 13.17 6.93
CA TYR A 30 7.06 14.46 6.61
C TYR A 30 8.61 14.32 6.57
N PRO A 31 9.32 14.93 5.59
CA PRO A 31 8.85 15.88 4.57
C PRO A 31 8.50 15.22 3.22
N HIS A 32 8.19 13.92 3.24
CA HIS A 32 7.82 13.17 2.05
C HIS A 32 6.32 13.22 1.80
N THR A 33 5.95 13.03 0.53
CA THR A 33 4.56 12.91 0.10
C THR A 33 4.47 11.67 -0.76
N ALA A 34 3.78 10.65 -0.26
CA ALA A 34 3.47 9.46 -1.02
C ALA A 34 2.50 9.80 -2.18
N ILE A 35 2.71 9.17 -3.32
CA ILE A 35 1.82 9.24 -4.48
C ILE A 35 1.44 7.82 -4.85
N LEU A 36 0.14 7.63 -5.10
CA LEU A 36 -0.43 6.41 -5.67
C LEU A 36 -0.98 6.74 -7.05
N CYS A 37 -0.95 5.76 -7.96
CA CYS A 37 -1.65 5.87 -9.23
C CYS A 37 -2.75 4.80 -9.32
N ASP A 38 -3.70 5.02 -10.22
CA ASP A 38 -4.85 4.13 -10.41
C ASP A 38 -4.44 2.70 -10.76
N GLN A 39 -3.34 2.54 -11.50
CA GLN A 39 -2.77 1.23 -11.83
C GLN A 39 -2.36 0.47 -10.56
N ASN A 40 -1.70 1.13 -9.60
CA ASN A 40 -1.26 0.50 -8.36
C ASN A 40 -2.46 0.10 -7.50
N VAL A 41 -3.50 0.92 -7.44
CA VAL A 41 -4.75 0.58 -6.73
C VAL A 41 -5.48 -0.59 -7.39
N SER A 42 -5.56 -0.59 -8.72
CA SER A 42 -6.17 -1.67 -9.49
C SER A 42 -5.43 -2.99 -9.30
N GLU A 43 -4.09 -2.97 -9.39
CA GLU A 43 -3.25 -4.13 -9.17
C GLU A 43 -3.36 -4.66 -7.73
N LEU A 44 -3.35 -3.77 -6.74
CA LEU A 44 -3.53 -4.10 -5.33
C LEU A 44 -4.84 -4.88 -5.12
N LYS A 45 -5.96 -4.34 -5.61
CA LYS A 45 -7.28 -5.00 -5.52
C LYS A 45 -7.27 -6.37 -6.18
N ARG A 46 -6.67 -6.49 -7.37
CA ARG A 46 -6.56 -7.76 -8.10
C ARG A 46 -5.73 -8.78 -7.33
N ILE A 47 -4.62 -8.37 -6.72
CA ILE A 47 -3.74 -9.25 -5.94
C ILE A 47 -4.44 -9.70 -4.66
N PHE A 48 -5.09 -8.81 -3.93
CA PHE A 48 -5.82 -9.18 -2.72
C PHE A 48 -6.98 -10.12 -3.03
N ALA A 49 -7.78 -9.86 -4.06
CA ALA A 49 -8.84 -10.77 -4.48
C ALA A 49 -8.32 -12.17 -4.83
N ARG A 50 -7.16 -12.26 -5.49
CA ARG A 50 -6.59 -13.53 -5.93
C ARG A 50 -5.83 -14.29 -4.83
N LYS A 51 -5.02 -13.60 -4.02
CA LYS A 51 -4.04 -14.21 -3.09
C LYS A 51 -4.43 -14.09 -1.63
N PHE A 52 -5.22 -13.08 -1.27
CA PHE A 52 -5.55 -12.77 0.13
C PHE A 52 -7.03 -12.38 0.30
N PRO A 53 -8.00 -13.18 -0.20
CA PRO A 53 -9.41 -12.81 -0.20
C PRO A 53 -9.94 -12.46 1.20
N GLN A 54 -9.47 -13.16 2.22
CA GLN A 54 -9.80 -12.93 3.64
C GLN A 54 -9.22 -11.64 4.22
N LYS A 55 -8.31 -10.96 3.51
CA LYS A 55 -7.69 -9.69 3.92
C LYS A 55 -8.20 -8.49 3.11
N ILE A 56 -9.19 -8.67 2.24
CA ILE A 56 -9.84 -7.57 1.51
C ILE A 56 -10.34 -6.47 2.46
N PRO A 57 -11.01 -6.76 3.60
CA PRO A 57 -11.46 -5.71 4.51
C PRO A 57 -10.30 -4.84 5.05
N ALA A 58 -9.14 -5.45 5.30
CA ALA A 58 -7.96 -4.72 5.75
C ALA A 58 -7.38 -3.81 4.65
N MET A 59 -7.37 -4.28 3.40
CA MET A 59 -6.98 -3.47 2.24
C MET A 59 -7.93 -2.29 2.03
N GLU A 60 -9.25 -2.51 2.12
CA GLU A 60 -10.24 -1.44 1.95
C GLU A 60 -10.10 -0.38 3.05
N HIS A 61 -9.94 -0.80 4.31
CA HIS A 61 -9.70 0.12 5.41
C HIS A 61 -8.42 0.93 5.22
N PHE A 62 -7.35 0.29 4.73
CA PHE A 62 -6.09 0.96 4.43
C PHE A 62 -6.24 2.04 3.34
N LEU A 63 -7.00 1.76 2.27
CA LEU A 63 -7.24 2.72 1.19
C LEU A 63 -8.20 3.85 1.58
N GLN A 64 -9.04 3.68 2.61
CA GLN A 64 -9.92 4.75 3.13
C GLN A 64 -9.17 5.77 3.99
N LEU A 65 -8.02 5.38 4.55
CA LEU A 65 -7.17 6.22 5.41
C LEU A 65 -6.10 7.00 4.63
N ALA A 66 -5.98 6.75 3.32
CA ALA A 66 -5.03 7.39 2.42
C ALA A 66 -5.70 8.49 1.58
#